data_AF-A0A8X6WD28-F1
#
_entry.id   AF-A0A8X6WD28-F1
#
_cell.length_a   1.000
_cell.length_b   1.000
_cell.length_c   1.000
_cell.angle_alpha   90.00
_cell.angle_beta   90.00
_cell.angle_gamma   90.00
#
_symmetry.space_group_name_H-M   'P 1'
#
loop_
_entity.id
_entity.type
_entity.pdbx_description
1 polymer ?
#
loop_
_entity_poly.entity_id
_entity_poly.type
_entity_poly.pdbx_seq_one_letter_code
_entity_poly.pdbx_strand_id
1 'polypeptide(L)'
;MQSAVIAAFFFHCCSSKHQPKRGQCPVGDESWCKFQRAKASNIVYQDKSLGLPQNIVNTIKPVYMDLCDRNLLKKCLHGKTQNPNESFNAILWQILPKEVFVEHQTLRLGAYIAVVQFNNGFQGLISILNEMGIVSGYYTIRGQKIFDNERIADSKRHSLPTAKTCRRKLRAIRKKKT
;
A
#
# COMPACT_ATOMS: atom_id res chain seq x y z
N MET A 1 -12.87 9.94 -7.52
CA MET A 1 -12.22 8.88 -6.73
C MET A 1 -13.21 8.19 -5.79
N GLN A 2 -13.83 8.91 -4.86
CA GLN A 2 -14.80 8.34 -3.92
C GLN A 2 -15.96 7.60 -4.62
N SER A 3 -16.57 8.21 -5.64
CA SER A 3 -17.60 7.58 -6.47
C SER A 3 -17.12 6.30 -7.17
N ALA A 4 -15.86 6.24 -7.62
CA ALA A 4 -15.30 5.06 -8.26
C ALA A 4 -15.03 3.91 -7.26
N VAL A 5 -14.62 4.23 -6.04
CA VAL A 5 -14.39 3.24 -4.96
C VAL A 5 -15.72 2.67 -4.48
N ILE A 6 -16.69 3.54 -4.20
CA ILE A 6 -18.08 3.15 -3.89
C ILE A 6 -18.62 2.28 -5.02
N ALA A 7 -18.36 2.67 -6.28
CA ALA A 7 -18.81 1.88 -7.41
C ALA A 7 -18.19 0.49 -7.52
N ALA A 8 -16.90 0.35 -7.24
CA ALA A 8 -16.21 -0.93 -7.32
C ALA A 8 -16.80 -1.99 -6.38
N PHE A 9 -17.14 -1.64 -5.14
CA PHE A 9 -17.69 -2.60 -4.18
C PHE A 9 -19.22 -2.68 -4.21
N PHE A 10 -19.91 -1.54 -4.08
CA PHE A 10 -21.37 -1.54 -3.96
C PHE A 10 -22.08 -1.97 -5.25
N PHE A 11 -21.49 -1.71 -6.43
CA PHE A 11 -22.14 -2.02 -7.70
C PHE A 11 -21.67 -3.31 -8.38
N HIS A 12 -20.56 -3.91 -7.92
CA HIS A 12 -20.12 -5.21 -8.45
C HIS A 12 -20.32 -6.35 -7.46
N CYS A 13 -20.11 -6.13 -6.16
CA CYS A 13 -20.29 -7.19 -5.16
C CYS A 13 -21.75 -7.29 -4.67
N CYS A 14 -22.48 -6.16 -4.62
CA CYS A 14 -23.85 -6.12 -4.11
C CYS A 14 -24.92 -6.00 -5.20
N SER A 15 -24.52 -5.93 -6.48
CA SER A 15 -25.47 -5.99 -7.60
C SER A 15 -25.89 -7.44 -7.84
N SER A 16 -27.14 -7.64 -8.23
CA SER A 16 -27.67 -8.93 -8.67
C SER A 16 -28.46 -8.74 -9.97
N LYS A 17 -28.81 -9.85 -10.62
CA LYS A 17 -29.70 -9.83 -11.81
C LYS A 17 -31.01 -9.07 -11.57
N HIS A 18 -31.56 -9.14 -10.36
CA HIS A 18 -32.86 -8.55 -10.00
C HIS A 18 -32.76 -7.12 -9.45
N GLN A 19 -31.59 -6.72 -8.94
CA GLN A 19 -31.33 -5.36 -8.46
C GLN A 19 -30.01 -4.83 -9.02
N PRO A 20 -30.00 -4.33 -10.27
CA PRO A 20 -28.81 -3.77 -10.89
C PRO A 20 -28.50 -2.41 -10.27
N LYS A 21 -27.66 -2.42 -9.23
CA LYS A 21 -27.10 -1.19 -8.67
C LYS A 21 -25.86 -0.89 -9.51
N ARG A 22 -25.94 0.00 -10.51
CA ARG A 22 -24.79 0.36 -11.39
C ARG A 22 -24.70 1.84 -11.76
N GLY A 23 -25.37 2.69 -10.98
CA GLY A 23 -25.56 4.11 -11.28
C GLY A 23 -24.31 4.98 -11.18
N GLN A 24 -23.26 4.57 -10.45
CA GLN A 24 -22.02 5.38 -10.34
C GLN A 24 -20.84 4.82 -11.13
N CYS A 25 -21.06 3.84 -12.00
CA CYS A 25 -20.04 3.43 -12.97
C CYS A 25 -19.93 4.51 -14.07
N PRO A 26 -18.72 4.77 -14.62
CA PRO A 26 -18.58 5.66 -15.76
C PRO A 26 -19.38 5.13 -16.95
N VAL A 27 -19.97 6.03 -17.73
CA VAL A 27 -20.79 5.72 -18.90
C VAL A 27 -19.91 5.76 -20.16
N GLY A 28 -20.23 4.94 -21.17
CA GLY A 28 -19.53 4.91 -22.46
C GLY A 28 -18.72 3.64 -22.70
N ASP A 29 -18.24 3.48 -23.94
CA ASP A 29 -17.50 2.28 -24.40
C ASP A 29 -16.13 2.12 -23.73
N GLU A 30 -15.54 3.23 -23.25
CA GLU A 30 -14.29 3.26 -22.48
C GLU A 30 -14.50 3.01 -20.97
N SER A 31 -15.73 2.70 -20.55
CA SER A 31 -16.00 2.38 -19.15
C SER A 31 -15.29 1.10 -18.72
N TRP A 32 -14.66 1.10 -17.54
CA TRP A 32 -14.14 -0.15 -16.97
C TRP A 32 -15.27 -1.14 -16.57
N CYS A 33 -16.52 -0.68 -16.49
CA CYS A 33 -17.67 -1.50 -16.16
C CYS A 33 -18.22 -2.23 -17.39
N LYS A 34 -18.14 -3.57 -17.40
CA LYS A 34 -18.63 -4.41 -18.52
C LYS A 34 -20.09 -4.17 -18.88
N PHE A 35 -20.94 -3.90 -17.89
CA PHE A 35 -22.35 -3.57 -18.13
C PHE A 35 -22.51 -2.24 -18.86
N GLN A 36 -21.80 -1.19 -18.44
CA GLN A 36 -21.93 0.12 -19.08
C GLN A 36 -21.35 0.14 -20.50
N ARG A 37 -20.31 -0.65 -20.74
CA ARG A 37 -19.81 -0.93 -22.10
C ARG A 37 -20.84 -1.62 -22.97
N ALA A 38 -21.41 -2.71 -22.47
CA ALA A 38 -22.44 -3.43 -23.21
C ALA A 38 -23.68 -2.55 -23.48
N LYS A 39 -24.07 -1.70 -22.52
CA LYS A 39 -25.14 -0.71 -22.70
C LYS A 39 -24.79 0.33 -23.77
N ALA A 40 -23.56 0.83 -23.79
CA ALA A 40 -23.10 1.80 -24.79
C ALA A 40 -23.02 1.19 -26.21
N SER A 41 -22.58 -0.07 -26.30
CA SER A 41 -22.52 -0.82 -27.57
C SER A 41 -23.84 -1.50 -27.97
N ASN A 42 -24.95 -1.25 -27.28
CA ASN A 42 -26.26 -1.91 -27.49
C ASN A 42 -26.23 -3.45 -27.46
N ILE A 43 -25.35 -4.05 -26.66
CA ILE A 43 -25.24 -5.50 -26.45
C ILE A 43 -26.02 -5.90 -25.19
N VAL A 44 -26.75 -7.02 -25.27
CA VAL A 44 -27.43 -7.61 -24.10
C VAL A 44 -26.39 -8.15 -23.10
N TYR A 45 -26.26 -7.49 -21.95
CA TYR A 45 -25.38 -7.95 -20.88
C TYR A 45 -26.09 -8.92 -19.94
N GLN A 46 -25.66 -10.18 -19.93
CA GLN A 46 -26.09 -11.14 -18.91
C GLN A 46 -25.16 -11.07 -17.69
N ASP A 47 -25.68 -10.51 -16.59
CA ASP A 47 -24.97 -10.55 -15.33
C ASP A 47 -25.00 -11.96 -14.74
N LYS A 48 -23.84 -12.54 -14.42
CA LYS A 48 -23.74 -13.85 -13.76
C LYS A 48 -23.68 -13.72 -12.24
N SER A 49 -23.67 -12.51 -11.69
CA SER A 49 -23.53 -12.30 -10.25
C SER A 49 -24.82 -12.63 -9.50
N LEU A 50 -24.67 -13.44 -8.45
CA LEU A 50 -25.73 -13.74 -7.47
C LEU A 50 -25.95 -12.56 -6.51
N GLY A 51 -24.95 -11.69 -6.36
CA GLY A 51 -24.95 -10.59 -5.39
C GLY A 51 -24.78 -11.09 -3.95
N LEU A 52 -24.36 -10.19 -3.06
CA LEU A 52 -24.29 -10.47 -1.63
C LEU A 52 -25.69 -10.42 -0.99
N PRO A 53 -25.99 -11.31 -0.02
CA PRO A 53 -27.19 -11.24 0.80
C PRO A 53 -27.38 -9.87 1.47
N GLN A 54 -28.62 -9.38 1.50
CA GLN A 54 -28.92 -8.01 1.93
C GLN A 54 -28.52 -7.74 3.40
N ASN A 55 -28.60 -8.74 4.28
CA ASN A 55 -28.13 -8.65 5.66
C ASN A 55 -26.62 -8.37 5.73
N ILE A 56 -25.80 -9.08 4.95
CA ILE A 56 -24.36 -8.89 4.87
C ILE A 56 -24.04 -7.51 4.29
N VAL A 57 -24.75 -7.11 3.23
CA VAL A 57 -24.58 -5.79 2.62
C VAL A 57 -24.86 -4.68 3.63
N ASN A 58 -25.93 -4.80 4.42
CA ASN A 58 -26.29 -3.80 5.43
C ASN A 58 -25.23 -3.68 6.53
N THR A 59 -24.63 -4.79 6.96
CA THR A 59 -23.55 -4.79 7.96
C THR A 59 -22.26 -4.18 7.42
N ILE A 60 -21.88 -4.50 6.18
CA ILE A 60 -20.61 -4.03 5.60
C ILE A 60 -20.72 -2.59 5.08
N LYS A 61 -21.92 -2.15 4.67
CA LYS A 61 -22.18 -0.81 4.14
C LYS A 61 -21.57 0.33 4.95
N PRO A 62 -21.84 0.48 6.26
CA PRO A 62 -21.32 1.60 7.05
C PRO A 62 -19.80 1.58 7.08
N VAL A 63 -19.20 0.43 7.38
CA VAL A 63 -17.73 0.25 7.42
C VAL A 63 -17.10 0.62 6.08
N TYR A 64 -17.70 0.19 4.97
CA TYR A 64 -17.19 0.50 3.64
C TYR A 64 -17.32 2.00 3.30
N MET A 65 -18.39 2.66 3.73
CA MET A 65 -18.58 4.10 3.52
C MET A 65 -17.58 4.92 4.34
N ASP A 66 -17.28 4.50 5.57
CA ASP A 66 -16.22 5.11 6.40
C ASP A 66 -14.85 4.97 5.73
N LEU A 67 -14.57 3.80 5.15
CA LEU A 67 -13.35 3.58 4.36
C LEU A 67 -13.30 4.40 3.06
N CYS A 68 -14.46 4.85 2.56
CA CYS A 68 -14.56 5.73 1.41
C CYS A 68 -14.43 7.22 1.77
N ASP A 69 -14.08 7.57 3.02
CA ASP A 69 -13.86 8.95 3.40
C ASP A 69 -12.77 9.62 2.53
N ARG A 70 -13.02 10.86 2.11
CA ARG A 70 -12.12 11.61 1.22
C ARG A 70 -10.76 11.85 1.87
N ASN A 71 -10.71 12.09 3.19
CA ASN A 71 -9.44 12.32 3.86
C ASN A 71 -8.62 11.04 3.95
N LEU A 72 -9.27 9.88 4.16
CA LEU A 72 -8.63 8.58 4.10
C LEU A 72 -8.13 8.25 2.68
N LEU A 73 -8.97 8.43 1.66
CA LEU A 73 -8.61 8.17 0.26
C LEU A 73 -7.48 9.10 -0.26
N LYS A 74 -7.42 10.36 0.20
CA LYS A 74 -6.30 11.25 -0.10
C LYS A 74 -4.96 10.70 0.38
N LYS A 75 -4.93 9.93 1.48
CA LYS A 75 -3.69 9.28 1.93
C LYS A 75 -3.24 8.18 0.96
N CYS A 76 -4.18 7.50 0.30
CA CYS A 76 -3.89 6.48 -0.71
C CYS A 76 -3.32 7.06 -2.02
N LEU A 77 -3.62 8.33 -2.34
CA LEU A 77 -3.10 9.01 -3.54
C LEU A 77 -1.59 9.21 -3.53
N HIS A 78 -0.97 9.30 -2.36
CA HIS A 78 0.47 9.49 -2.25
C HIS A 78 1.28 8.32 -2.81
N GLY A 79 0.64 7.18 -3.13
CA GLY A 79 1.26 6.07 -3.86
C GLY A 79 2.48 5.46 -3.17
N LYS A 80 2.66 5.79 -1.89
CA LYS A 80 3.59 5.14 -0.97
C LYS A 80 3.11 3.71 -0.76
N THR A 81 4.05 2.78 -0.65
CA THR A 81 3.72 1.36 -0.52
C THR A 81 2.77 1.15 0.64
N GLN A 82 1.72 0.38 0.37
CA GLN A 82 0.65 0.02 1.29
C GLN A 82 1.12 -0.87 2.46
N ASN A 83 2.45 -1.05 2.62
CA ASN A 83 3.02 -1.87 3.65
C ASN A 83 4.18 -1.17 4.38
N PRO A 84 3.88 -0.16 5.23
CA PRO A 84 4.84 0.36 6.20
C PRO A 84 5.44 -0.76 7.06
N ASN A 85 4.65 -1.80 7.36
CA ASN A 85 5.09 -2.92 8.19
C ASN A 85 6.16 -3.76 7.49
N GLU A 86 6.04 -4.04 6.19
CA GLU A 86 7.11 -4.71 5.41
C GLU A 86 8.39 -3.88 5.40
N SER A 87 8.27 -2.56 5.23
CA SER A 87 9.45 -1.68 5.24
C SER A 87 10.11 -1.60 6.61
N PHE A 88 9.34 -1.50 7.68
CA PHE A 88 9.85 -1.55 9.05
C PHE A 88 10.50 -2.89 9.33
N ASN A 89 9.81 -3.97 9.00
CA ASN A 89 10.32 -5.30 9.23
C ASN A 89 11.60 -5.58 8.44
N ALA A 90 11.74 -5.05 7.21
CA ALA A 90 12.98 -5.16 6.45
C ALA A 90 14.18 -4.55 7.20
N ILE A 91 14.01 -3.39 7.83
CA ILE A 91 15.04 -2.77 8.68
C ILE A 91 15.28 -3.63 9.92
N LEU A 92 14.21 -4.09 10.57
CA LEU A 92 14.32 -4.96 11.74
C LEU A 92 15.12 -6.22 11.43
N TRP A 93 14.85 -6.89 10.31
CA TRP A 93 15.55 -8.12 9.90
C TRP A 93 16.96 -7.87 9.40
N GLN A 94 17.27 -6.66 8.94
CA GLN A 94 18.63 -6.26 8.61
C GLN A 94 19.51 -6.13 9.86
N ILE A 95 18.92 -5.71 10.99
CA ILE A 95 19.61 -5.59 12.28
C ILE A 95 19.57 -6.93 13.04
N LEU A 96 18.42 -7.60 13.01
CA LEU A 96 18.10 -8.84 13.72
C LEU A 96 17.66 -9.91 12.71
N PRO A 97 18.60 -10.62 12.06
CA PRO A 97 18.29 -11.69 11.13
C PRO A 97 17.40 -12.75 11.78
N LYS A 98 16.46 -13.30 11.01
CA LYS A 98 15.50 -14.31 11.51
C LYS A 98 16.17 -15.65 11.83
N GLU A 99 17.31 -15.88 11.18
CA GLU A 99 18.05 -17.13 11.20
C GLU A 99 18.96 -17.25 12.43
N VAL A 100 19.09 -16.18 13.22
CA VAL A 100 20.02 -16.10 14.35
C VAL A 100 19.24 -15.95 15.65
N PHE A 101 19.52 -16.86 16.59
CA PHE A 101 19.03 -16.71 17.96
C PHE A 101 19.83 -15.64 18.68
N VAL A 102 19.13 -14.71 19.31
CA VAL A 102 19.73 -13.60 20.07
C VAL A 102 19.13 -13.54 21.46
N GLU A 103 19.90 -13.05 22.43
CA GLU A 103 19.41 -12.78 23.78
C GLU A 103 18.31 -11.72 23.78
N HIS A 104 17.42 -11.77 24.77
CA HIS A 104 16.31 -10.82 24.93
C HIS A 104 16.77 -9.35 24.97
N GLN A 105 17.91 -9.06 25.63
CA GLN A 105 18.43 -7.70 25.69
C GLN A 105 18.84 -7.17 24.31
N THR A 106 19.56 -7.99 23.53
CA THR A 106 19.96 -7.67 22.16
C THR A 106 18.75 -7.50 21.24
N LEU A 107 17.74 -8.37 21.39
CA LEU A 107 16.48 -8.26 20.64
C LEU A 107 15.79 -6.92 20.90
N ARG A 108 15.69 -6.54 22.18
CA ARG A 108 15.06 -5.29 22.60
C ARG A 108 15.81 -4.07 22.07
N LEU A 109 17.14 -4.06 22.16
CA LEU A 109 17.98 -2.98 21.64
C LEU A 109 17.86 -2.86 20.12
N GLY A 110 17.98 -3.97 19.40
CA GLY A 110 17.87 -3.99 17.94
C GLY A 110 16.51 -3.51 17.45
N ALA A 111 15.43 -3.85 18.15
CA ALA A 111 14.09 -3.35 17.86
C ALA A 111 13.98 -1.83 18.04
N TYR A 112 14.55 -1.26 19.11
CA TYR A 112 14.57 0.18 19.31
C TYR A 112 15.38 0.92 18.24
N ILE A 113 16.54 0.39 17.86
CA ILE A 113 17.36 0.94 16.78
C ILE A 113 16.58 0.92 15.46
N ALA A 114 15.88 -0.18 15.15
CA ALA A 114 15.06 -0.31 13.96
C ALA A 114 13.94 0.75 13.92
N VAL A 115 13.28 1.01 15.05
CA VAL A 115 12.23 2.06 15.16
C VAL A 115 12.81 3.45 14.89
N VAL A 116 13.98 3.75 15.46
CA VAL A 116 14.64 5.05 15.26
C VAL A 116 15.05 5.23 13.80
N GLN A 117 15.69 4.23 13.19
CA GLN A 117 16.08 4.29 11.77
C GLN A 117 14.88 4.39 10.83
N PHE A 118 13.77 3.71 11.14
CA PHE A 118 12.57 3.76 10.33
C PHE A 118 11.94 5.16 10.32
N ASN A 119 11.81 5.78 11.50
CA ASN A 119 11.15 7.08 11.67
C ASN A 119 12.06 8.26 11.29
N ASN A 120 13.31 8.26 11.80
CA ASN A 120 14.21 9.40 11.74
C ASN A 120 15.44 9.17 10.86
N GLY A 121 15.57 7.99 10.24
CA GLY A 121 16.76 7.64 9.45
C GLY A 121 17.99 7.41 10.31
N PHE A 122 19.15 7.35 9.66
CA PHE A 122 20.45 7.19 10.33
C PHE A 122 20.82 8.40 11.18
N GLN A 123 20.36 9.60 10.83
CA GLN A 123 20.53 10.79 11.67
C GLN A 123 19.87 10.67 13.05
N GLY A 124 18.79 9.89 13.18
CA GLY A 124 18.15 9.63 14.47
C GLY A 124 19.11 9.05 15.50
N LEU A 125 20.12 8.28 15.07
CA LEU A 125 21.12 7.69 15.95
C LEU A 125 22.08 8.71 16.58
N ILE A 126 22.26 9.89 15.97
CA ILE A 126 23.10 10.96 16.52
C ILE A 126 22.58 11.38 17.89
N SER A 127 21.26 11.50 18.03
CA SER A 127 20.64 11.88 19.31
C SER A 127 20.96 10.86 20.41
N ILE A 128 20.93 9.58 20.09
CA ILE A 128 21.26 8.48 21.01
C ILE A 128 22.75 8.52 21.38
N LEU A 129 23.63 8.71 20.40
CA LEU A 129 25.07 8.81 20.65
C LEU A 129 25.39 9.98 21.60
N ASN A 130 24.75 11.13 21.38
CA ASN A 130 24.93 12.30 22.25
C ASN A 130 24.45 12.04 23.69
N GLU A 131 23.30 11.40 23.87
CA GLU A 131 22.80 10.99 25.20
C GLU A 131 23.74 9.99 25.90
N MET A 132 24.45 9.16 25.13
CA MET A 132 25.49 8.26 25.65
C MET A 132 26.83 8.97 25.92
N GLY A 133 26.93 10.28 25.71
CA GLY A 133 28.17 11.05 25.85
C GLY A 133 29.17 10.86 24.70
N ILE A 134 28.74 10.26 23.58
CA ILE A 134 29.57 10.00 22.41
C ILE A 134 29.37 11.13 21.40
N VAL A 135 30.36 12.01 21.27
CA VAL A 135 30.32 13.13 20.32
C VAL A 135 30.49 12.59 18.90
N SER A 136 29.45 12.77 18.08
CA SER A 136 29.49 12.38 16.66
C SER A 136 30.43 13.30 15.86
N GLY A 137 31.52 12.75 15.33
CA GLY A 137 32.46 13.48 14.48
C GLY A 137 31.88 13.86 13.11
N TYR A 138 32.53 14.80 12.42
CA TYR A 138 32.12 15.31 11.11
C TYR A 138 31.88 14.20 10.07
N TYR A 139 32.79 13.22 10.00
CA TYR A 139 32.69 12.11 9.04
C TYR A 139 31.49 11.19 9.33
N THR A 140 31.16 10.96 10.60
CA THR A 140 29.99 10.16 11.01
C THR A 140 28.70 10.82 10.56
N ILE A 141 28.53 12.11 10.85
CA ILE A 141 27.35 12.88 10.46
C ILE A 141 27.21 12.93 8.93
N ARG A 142 28.33 13.12 8.22
CA ARG A 142 28.35 13.10 6.75
C ARG A 142 27.95 11.74 6.21
N GLY A 143 28.48 10.65 6.75
CA GLY A 143 28.14 9.28 6.34
C GLY A 143 26.65 8.97 6.54
N GLN A 144 26.09 9.29 7.71
CA GLN A 144 24.66 9.10 7.99
C GLN A 144 23.77 9.90 7.04
N LYS A 145 24.14 11.15 6.72
CA LYS A 145 23.46 11.96 5.70
C LYS A 145 23.48 11.29 4.32
N ILE A 146 24.61 10.71 3.92
CA ILE A 146 24.73 10.00 2.64
C ILE A 146 23.80 8.79 2.61
N PHE A 147 23.81 7.94 3.65
CA PHE A 147 22.94 6.78 3.73
C PHE A 147 21.44 7.15 3.70
N ASP A 148 21.05 8.21 4.42
CA ASP A 148 19.68 8.70 4.38
C ASP A 148 19.29 9.22 3.00
N ASN A 149 20.18 9.93 2.31
CA ASN A 149 19.97 10.42 0.95
C ASN A 149 19.84 9.28 -0.05
N GLU A 150 20.70 8.26 0.03
CA GLU A 150 20.63 7.06 -0.81
C GLU A 150 19.32 6.31 -0.61
N ARG A 151 18.90 6.12 0.64
CA ARG A 151 17.61 5.50 0.99
C ARG A 151 16.43 6.26 0.39
N ILE A 152 16.44 7.59 0.47
CA ILE A 152 15.39 8.43 -0.12
C ILE A 152 15.42 8.37 -1.65
N ALA A 153 16.61 8.40 -2.25
CA ALA A 153 16.78 8.29 -3.70
C ALA A 153 16.26 6.95 -4.23
N ASP A 154 16.58 5.86 -3.54
CA ASP A 154 16.10 4.52 -3.92
C ASP A 154 14.58 4.37 -3.76
N SER A 155 14.03 4.89 -2.67
CA SER A 155 12.57 4.97 -2.47
C SER A 155 11.90 5.75 -3.61
N LYS A 156 12.45 6.90 -4.00
CA LYS A 156 11.96 7.70 -5.13
C LYS A 156 12.03 6.90 -6.43
N ARG A 157 13.17 6.26 -6.71
CA ARG A 157 13.38 5.40 -7.88
C ARG A 157 12.35 4.27 -7.96
N HIS A 158 12.10 3.57 -6.86
CA HIS A 158 11.10 2.50 -6.80
C HIS A 158 9.66 3.01 -6.89
N SER A 159 9.40 4.27 -6.52
CA SER A 159 8.08 4.89 -6.66
C SER A 159 7.74 5.28 -8.09
N LEU A 160 8.74 5.38 -8.99
CA LEU A 160 8.56 5.80 -10.39
C LEU A 160 7.58 4.88 -11.16
N PRO A 161 6.73 5.44 -12.04
CA PRO A 161 5.80 4.65 -12.86
C PRO A 161 6.49 3.61 -13.74
N THR A 162 7.66 3.94 -14.30
CA THR A 162 8.48 3.05 -15.12
C THR A 162 8.93 1.82 -14.33
N ALA A 163 9.48 2.03 -13.14
CA ALA A 163 9.90 0.97 -12.22
C ALA A 163 8.72 0.10 -11.75
N LYS A 164 7.57 0.72 -11.46
CA LYS A 164 6.33 -0.01 -11.12
C LYS A 164 5.84 -0.88 -12.28
N THR A 165 5.85 -0.35 -13.49
CA THR A 165 5.43 -1.07 -14.70
C THR A 165 6.36 -2.25 -15.01
N CYS A 166 7.67 -2.02 -14.94
CA CYS A 166 8.66 -3.08 -15.15
C CYS A 166 8.49 -4.23 -14.14
N ARG A 167 8.30 -3.91 -12.85
CA ARG A 167 7.98 -4.92 -11.82
C ARG A 167 6.70 -5.70 -12.13
N ARG A 168 5.64 -5.05 -12.60
CA ARG A 168 4.38 -5.73 -12.98
C ARG A 168 4.62 -6.71 -14.14
N LYS A 169 5.37 -6.29 -15.16
CA LYS A 169 5.74 -7.17 -16.30
C LYS A 169 6.53 -8.39 -15.83
N LEU A 170 7.58 -8.20 -15.03
CA LEU A 170 8.39 -9.28 -14.48
C LEU A 170 7.58 -10.26 -13.61
N ARG A 171 6.68 -9.75 -12.76
CA ARG A 171 5.78 -10.60 -11.95
C ARG A 171 4.83 -11.42 -12.83
N ALA A 172 4.29 -10.84 -13.90
CA ALA A 172 3.42 -11.54 -14.83
C ALA A 172 4.16 -12.66 -15.58
N ILE A 173 5.42 -12.43 -15.97
CA ILE A 173 6.28 -13.46 -16.59
C ILE A 173 6.51 -14.62 -15.63
N ARG A 174 6.84 -14.34 -14.35
CA ARG A 174 7.06 -15.39 -13.34
C ARG A 174 5.82 -16.25 -13.12
N LYS A 175 4.63 -15.64 -13.07
CA LYS A 175 3.36 -16.36 -12.92
C LYS A 175 2.96 -17.23 -14.12
N LYS A 176 3.52 -16.98 -15.30
CA LYS A 176 3.28 -17.82 -16.49
C LYS A 176 4.16 -19.07 -16.53
N LYS A 177 5.22 -19.14 -15.72
CA LYS A 177 6.14 -20.28 -15.66
C LYS A 177 5.73 -21.34 -14.64
N THR A 178 4.69 -21.07 -13.86
CA THR A 178 4.01 -21.96 -12.91
C THR A 178 2.65 -22.29 -13.46
#